data_AF-A0A850P905-F1
#
_entry.id   AF-A0A850P905-F1
#
_cell.length_a   1.000
_cell.length_b   1.000
_cell.length_c   1.000
_cell.angle_alpha   90.00
_cell.angle_beta   90.00
_cell.angle_gamma   90.00
#
_symmetry.space_group_name_H-M   'P 1'
#
loop_
_entity.id
_entity.type
_entity.pdbx_description
1 polymer ?
#
loop_
_entity_poly.entity_id
_entity_poly.type
_entity_poly.pdbx_seq_one_letter_code
_entity_poly.pdbx_strand_id
1 'polypeptide(L)'
;MSDIFLPSPITCTVPFDADGVHHGFLRLPYSRDDAAWGSIMIPVTVIRNGEGPTALLSGGNHGDEYEGPVTLFDLARTLSTDQVKGQVIIVPAMNYPAFLAASRTSPIDKGNLNRTFPGRPDGTVTEKIADYFQRVLVPMADIILDFHSGGKTLDFIPFAAAHVLPDKEQEKRCFDAVRAFNAPYALRMVEIDSRGMYDTAVEEMGKVFVTTELGGGGTSTARTIAIARRGVMNVLRHAGIVEGEVEQASTQWLDMPGNDSFIFVEKAGLLETCVDLEDSVKAGQVVARIYPVDCTGASPLELRAPQDGILIARHFPGLIKSGDCAAVIGVHV
;
A
#
# COMPACT_ATOMS: atom_id res chain seq x y z
N MET A 1 26.83 -20.31 -17.37
CA MET A 1 26.84 -18.97 -18.01
C MET A 1 26.60 -17.99 -16.88
N SER A 2 27.51 -17.06 -16.63
CA SER A 2 27.29 -16.00 -15.65
C SER A 2 26.15 -15.14 -16.17
N ASP A 3 25.02 -15.09 -15.46
CA ASP A 3 23.94 -14.17 -15.78
C ASP A 3 24.50 -12.75 -15.69
N ILE A 4 24.75 -12.13 -16.84
CA ILE A 4 25.13 -10.73 -16.93
C ILE A 4 23.86 -9.95 -16.66
N PHE A 5 23.61 -9.64 -15.38
CA PHE A 5 22.49 -8.78 -15.01
C PHE A 5 22.71 -7.39 -15.61
N LEU A 6 21.81 -6.97 -16.50
CA LEU A 6 21.82 -5.61 -17.03
C LEU A 6 21.69 -4.62 -15.86
N PRO A 7 22.48 -3.53 -15.83
CA PRO A 7 22.30 -2.49 -14.84
C PRO A 7 20.93 -1.84 -15.02
N SER A 8 20.30 -1.42 -13.93
CA SER A 8 19.06 -0.65 -14.03
C SER A 8 19.33 0.65 -14.79
N PRO A 9 18.44 1.07 -15.71
CA PRO A 9 18.59 2.34 -16.42
C PRO A 9 18.25 3.55 -15.52
N ILE A 10 17.69 3.32 -14.33
CA ILE A 10 17.37 4.37 -13.38
C ILE A 10 18.64 4.92 -12.75
N THR A 11 18.76 6.25 -12.75
CA THR A 11 19.82 6.98 -12.06
C THR A 11 19.20 7.85 -10.98
N CYS A 12 19.71 7.75 -9.74
CA CYS A 12 19.26 8.62 -8.66
C CYS A 12 20.01 9.96 -8.74
N THR A 13 19.29 11.08 -8.59
CA THR A 13 19.91 12.42 -8.58
C THR A 13 20.35 12.87 -7.18
N VAL A 14 20.16 12.03 -6.16
CA VAL A 14 20.59 12.28 -4.78
C VAL A 14 21.51 11.17 -4.28
N PRO A 15 22.48 11.47 -3.41
CA PRO A 15 23.32 10.45 -2.78
C PRO A 15 22.52 9.65 -1.74
N PHE A 16 22.83 8.35 -1.61
CA PHE A 16 22.30 7.50 -0.54
C PHE A 16 23.23 7.41 0.68
N ASP A 17 24.49 7.82 0.52
CA ASP A 17 25.59 7.64 1.46
C ASP A 17 26.08 8.95 2.11
N ALA A 18 25.45 10.10 1.79
CA ALA A 18 25.79 11.39 2.35
C ALA A 18 24.79 11.83 3.42
N ASP A 19 25.30 12.27 4.57
CA ASP A 19 24.49 12.90 5.61
C ASP A 19 23.81 14.18 5.11
N GLY A 20 22.68 14.55 5.72
CA GLY A 20 21.86 15.69 5.37
C GLY A 20 20.47 15.32 4.86
N VAL A 21 19.76 16.31 4.32
CA VAL A 21 18.48 16.15 3.61
C VAL A 21 18.73 16.38 2.11
N HIS A 22 18.45 15.39 1.29
CA HIS A 22 18.64 15.45 -0.16
C HIS A 22 17.31 15.21 -0.88
N HIS A 23 16.84 16.19 -1.64
CA HIS A 23 15.64 16.09 -2.46
C HIS A 23 16.00 15.97 -3.94
N GLY A 24 15.38 15.02 -4.65
CA GLY A 24 15.59 14.87 -6.08
C GLY A 24 14.71 13.78 -6.67
N PHE A 25 15.28 13.02 -7.60
CA PHE A 25 14.53 12.11 -8.44
C PHE A 25 15.25 10.79 -8.70
N LEU A 26 14.48 9.72 -8.82
CA LEU A 26 14.88 8.54 -9.58
C LEU A 26 14.55 8.82 -11.05
N ARG A 27 15.58 9.15 -11.84
CA ARG A 27 15.44 9.45 -13.26
C ARG A 27 15.43 8.16 -14.06
N LEU A 28 14.27 7.82 -14.63
CA LEU A 28 14.08 6.69 -15.53
C LEU A 28 14.03 7.17 -16.99
N PRO A 29 15.01 6.83 -17.85
CA PRO A 29 14.95 7.14 -19.28
C PRO A 29 13.68 6.56 -19.93
N TYR A 30 12.98 7.41 -20.68
CA TYR A 30 11.74 7.06 -21.38
C TYR A 30 11.63 7.83 -22.70
N SER A 31 12.05 7.17 -23.78
CA SER A 31 11.88 7.65 -25.15
C SER A 31 10.47 7.34 -25.64
N ARG A 32 9.79 8.34 -26.20
CA ARG A 32 8.44 8.24 -26.76
C ARG A 32 8.21 9.36 -27.77
N ASP A 33 7.12 9.29 -28.51
CA ASP A 33 6.83 10.18 -29.64
C ASP A 33 6.89 11.68 -29.27
N ASP A 34 6.42 12.06 -28.08
CA ASP A 34 6.43 13.45 -27.64
C ASP A 34 7.76 13.92 -27.02
N ALA A 35 8.71 13.02 -26.73
CA ALA A 35 10.12 13.38 -26.58
C ALA A 35 11.07 12.16 -26.65
N ALA A 36 11.91 12.15 -27.69
CA ALA A 36 12.89 11.09 -27.94
C ALA A 36 13.94 10.93 -26.81
N TRP A 37 14.29 12.00 -26.08
CA TRP A 37 15.27 11.99 -25.00
C TRP A 37 14.72 12.44 -23.65
N GLY A 38 13.48 12.05 -23.30
CA GLY A 38 12.99 12.36 -21.95
C GLY A 38 13.12 11.23 -20.95
N SER A 39 12.54 11.49 -19.79
CA SER A 39 12.66 10.65 -18.62
C SER A 39 11.43 10.84 -17.75
N ILE A 40 11.09 9.80 -16.98
CA ILE A 40 10.16 9.90 -15.87
C ILE A 40 10.99 10.28 -14.64
N MET A 41 10.59 11.35 -13.96
CA MET A 41 11.29 11.91 -12.82
C MET A 41 10.52 11.57 -11.55
N ILE A 42 10.78 10.39 -10.98
CA ILE A 42 10.07 9.88 -9.79
C ILE A 42 10.63 10.59 -8.54
N PRO A 43 9.85 11.38 -7.78
CA PRO A 43 10.36 12.09 -6.62
C PRO A 43 10.91 11.16 -5.54
N VAL A 44 12.08 11.49 -5.02
CA VAL A 44 12.70 10.80 -3.87
C VAL A 44 13.34 11.81 -2.93
N THR A 45 13.26 11.53 -1.63
CA THR A 45 14.03 12.24 -0.61
C THR A 45 14.85 11.23 0.19
N VAL A 46 16.11 11.55 0.46
CA VAL A 46 16.98 10.79 1.35
C VAL A 46 17.38 11.68 2.50
N ILE A 47 17.09 11.24 3.72
CA ILE A 47 17.55 11.89 4.95
C ILE A 47 18.47 10.93 5.66
N ARG A 48 19.70 11.33 5.93
CA ARG A 48 20.70 10.49 6.59
C ARG A 48 21.46 11.27 7.63
N ASN A 49 21.73 10.64 8.78
CA ASN A 49 22.55 11.22 9.83
C ASN A 49 23.23 10.11 10.63
N GLY A 50 24.55 9.99 10.48
CA GLY A 50 25.35 9.01 11.21
C GLY A 50 25.02 7.55 10.89
N GLU A 51 25.26 6.67 11.86
CA GLU A 51 24.99 5.23 11.77
C GLU A 51 23.65 4.88 12.43
N GLY A 52 22.94 3.92 11.84
CA GLY A 52 21.64 3.47 12.33
C GLY A 52 20.89 2.69 11.25
N PRO A 53 19.66 2.24 11.55
CA PRO A 53 18.83 1.51 10.61
C PRO A 53 18.35 2.38 9.45
N THR A 54 17.98 1.73 8.35
CA THR A 54 17.42 2.37 7.16
C THR A 54 15.94 2.03 7.01
N ALA A 55 15.09 3.05 6.94
CA ALA A 55 13.70 2.89 6.55
C ALA A 55 13.50 3.25 5.08
N LEU A 56 12.77 2.42 4.34
CA LEU A 56 12.23 2.75 3.02
C LEU A 56 10.71 2.97 3.15
N LEU A 57 10.27 4.19 2.84
CA LEU A 57 8.88 4.61 2.94
C LEU A 57 8.34 4.84 1.53
N SER A 58 7.36 4.05 1.13
CA SER A 58 6.72 4.15 -0.18
C SER A 58 5.24 4.44 -0.07
N GLY A 59 4.75 5.20 -1.04
CA GLY A 59 3.33 5.43 -1.27
C GLY A 59 3.08 5.53 -2.77
N GLY A 60 1.81 5.53 -3.17
CA GLY A 60 1.46 5.62 -4.58
C GLY A 60 1.97 4.42 -5.40
N ASN A 61 2.05 3.24 -4.80
CA ASN A 61 2.23 1.98 -5.52
C ASN A 61 1.10 1.82 -6.56
N HIS A 62 -0.12 2.14 -6.15
CA HIS A 62 -1.22 2.48 -7.04
C HIS A 62 -1.46 4.00 -7.02
N GLY A 63 -1.79 4.58 -8.18
CA GLY A 63 -1.83 6.02 -8.37
C GLY A 63 -3.08 6.74 -7.84
N ASP A 64 -4.08 6.01 -7.38
CA ASP A 64 -5.35 6.52 -6.87
C ASP A 64 -5.54 6.29 -5.36
N GLU A 65 -4.44 6.12 -4.61
CA GLU A 65 -4.39 5.90 -3.16
C GLU A 65 -3.56 7.03 -2.51
N TYR A 66 -4.15 7.82 -1.60
CA TYR A 66 -3.66 9.20 -1.34
C TYR A 66 -3.12 9.46 0.07
N GLU A 67 -3.49 8.67 1.07
CA GLU A 67 -3.03 8.82 2.46
C GLU A 67 -1.51 8.77 2.57
N GLY A 68 -0.90 7.78 1.90
CA GLY A 68 0.55 7.60 1.79
C GLY A 68 1.23 8.79 1.12
N PRO A 69 0.92 9.09 -0.16
CA PRO A 69 1.53 10.21 -0.87
C PRO A 69 1.44 11.54 -0.10
N VAL A 70 0.26 11.91 0.43
CA VAL A 70 0.10 13.16 1.20
C VAL A 70 1.02 13.17 2.42
N THR A 71 1.07 12.06 3.17
CA THR A 71 1.90 11.92 4.36
C THR A 71 3.39 11.98 4.02
N LEU A 72 3.82 11.30 2.96
CA LEU A 72 5.23 11.20 2.59
C LEU A 72 5.77 12.47 1.92
N PHE A 73 4.96 13.18 1.13
CA PHE A 73 5.34 14.51 0.63
C PHE A 73 5.50 15.52 1.77
N ASP A 74 4.64 15.47 2.79
CA ASP A 74 4.75 16.33 3.96
C ASP A 74 5.96 15.94 4.82
N LEU A 75 6.15 14.65 5.10
CA LEU A 75 7.28 14.13 5.87
C LEU A 75 8.61 14.49 5.22
N ALA A 76 8.73 14.35 3.90
CA ALA A 76 9.93 14.75 3.16
C ALA A 76 10.26 16.24 3.34
N ARG A 77 9.26 17.10 3.55
CA ARG A 77 9.45 18.53 3.80
C ARG A 77 9.76 18.86 5.26
N THR A 78 9.26 18.06 6.21
CA THR A 78 9.28 18.40 7.65
C THR A 78 10.28 17.63 8.49
N LEU A 79 10.67 16.41 8.10
CA LEU A 79 11.63 15.61 8.86
C LEU A 79 13.03 16.19 8.66
N SER A 80 13.65 16.66 9.74
CA SER A 80 14.98 17.25 9.69
C SER A 80 16.07 16.24 10.03
N THR A 81 17.28 16.48 9.53
CA THR A 81 18.45 15.59 9.71
C THR A 81 18.78 15.32 11.18
N ASP A 82 18.63 16.33 12.05
CA ASP A 82 18.92 16.23 13.49
C ASP A 82 17.95 15.31 14.25
N GLN A 83 16.79 15.00 13.65
CA GLN A 83 15.82 14.05 14.23
C GLN A 83 16.12 12.59 13.86
N VAL A 84 17.05 12.36 12.93
CA VAL A 84 17.34 11.04 12.35
C VAL A 84 18.63 10.46 12.93
N LYS A 85 18.65 9.14 13.17
CA LYS A 85 19.83 8.32 13.44
C LYS A 85 19.81 7.12 12.49
N GLY A 86 20.69 7.11 11.50
CA GLY A 86 20.61 6.19 10.36
C GLY A 86 20.05 6.88 9.13
N GLN A 87 19.06 6.28 8.47
CA GLN A 87 18.59 6.75 7.16
C GLN A 87 17.09 6.56 6.92
N VAL A 88 16.47 7.51 6.23
CA VAL A 88 15.10 7.44 5.73
C VAL A 88 15.10 7.74 4.24
N ILE A 89 14.66 6.77 3.43
CA ILE A 89 14.45 6.90 2.00
C ILE A 89 12.94 7.03 1.77
N ILE A 90 12.51 8.14 1.19
CA ILE A 90 11.09 8.48 1.00
C ILE A 90 10.78 8.55 -0.49
N VAL A 91 9.88 7.68 -0.96
CA VAL A 91 9.33 7.71 -2.32
C VAL A 91 7.81 7.88 -2.25
N PRO A 92 7.29 9.13 -2.24
CA PRO A 92 5.87 9.38 -1.99
C PRO A 92 4.92 8.82 -3.05
N ALA A 93 5.41 8.66 -4.28
CA ALA A 93 4.63 8.19 -5.42
C ALA A 93 5.49 7.24 -6.28
N MET A 94 5.47 5.97 -5.91
CA MET A 94 6.30 4.90 -6.44
C MET A 94 5.97 4.59 -7.91
N ASN A 95 4.71 4.31 -8.23
CA ASN A 95 4.22 4.22 -9.60
C ASN A 95 3.85 5.62 -10.09
N TYR A 96 4.86 6.48 -10.25
CA TYR A 96 4.65 7.89 -10.54
C TYR A 96 3.78 8.18 -11.78
N PRO A 97 3.89 7.43 -12.90
CA PRO A 97 2.96 7.60 -14.03
C PRO A 97 1.51 7.31 -13.67
N ALA A 98 1.25 6.29 -12.84
CA ALA A 98 -0.10 5.96 -12.36
C ALA A 98 -0.63 7.07 -11.44
N PHE A 99 0.22 7.58 -10.52
CA PHE A 99 -0.11 8.69 -9.62
C PHE A 99 -0.52 9.94 -10.38
N LEU A 100 0.26 10.36 -11.39
CA LEU A 100 -0.09 11.52 -12.23
C LEU A 100 -1.39 11.32 -13.01
N ALA A 101 -1.74 10.09 -13.34
CA ALA A 101 -2.98 9.75 -14.03
C ALA A 101 -4.17 9.51 -13.09
N ALA A 102 -3.96 9.58 -11.76
CA ALA A 102 -4.93 9.19 -10.75
C ALA A 102 -5.55 7.82 -11.06
N SER A 103 -4.73 6.84 -11.43
CA SER A 103 -5.19 5.50 -11.81
C SER A 103 -4.44 4.42 -11.04
N ARG A 104 -5.12 3.31 -10.77
CA ARG A 104 -4.49 2.15 -10.11
C ARG A 104 -3.23 1.67 -10.83
N THR A 105 -3.28 1.62 -12.16
CA THR A 105 -2.17 1.15 -13.01
C THR A 105 -1.60 2.27 -13.87
N SER A 106 -0.36 2.08 -14.32
CA SER A 106 0.33 3.05 -15.17
C SER A 106 -0.41 3.26 -16.51
N PRO A 107 -0.60 4.50 -16.98
CA PRO A 107 -1.22 4.74 -18.28
C PRO A 107 -0.32 4.31 -19.45
N ILE A 108 1.00 4.18 -19.23
CA ILE A 108 2.02 3.90 -20.25
C ILE A 108 1.94 2.45 -20.73
N ASP A 109 1.84 1.52 -19.78
CA ASP A 109 1.96 0.07 -20.03
C ASP A 109 0.86 -0.75 -19.35
N LYS A 110 -0.10 -0.08 -18.68
CA LYS A 110 -1.15 -0.71 -17.84
C LYS A 110 -0.59 -1.56 -16.70
N GLY A 111 0.68 -1.39 -16.35
CA GLY A 111 1.35 -2.13 -15.29
C GLY A 111 0.73 -1.85 -13.94
N ASN A 112 0.30 -2.92 -13.26
CA ASN A 112 0.05 -2.92 -11.83
C ASN A 112 1.37 -3.20 -11.12
N LEU A 113 1.96 -2.17 -10.50
CA LEU A 113 3.29 -2.27 -9.91
C LEU A 113 3.34 -3.32 -8.79
N ASN A 114 2.30 -3.42 -7.97
CA ASN A 114 2.19 -4.44 -6.92
C ASN A 114 1.94 -5.87 -7.46
N ARG A 115 2.08 -6.10 -8.76
CA ARG A 115 2.04 -7.43 -9.41
C ARG A 115 3.19 -7.62 -10.40
N THR A 116 4.21 -6.78 -10.33
CA THR A 116 5.31 -6.71 -11.30
C THR A 116 6.67 -7.13 -10.71
N PHE A 117 6.80 -7.33 -9.40
CA PHE A 117 8.07 -7.72 -8.77
C PHE A 117 8.52 -9.13 -9.20
N PRO A 118 9.82 -9.40 -9.36
CA PRO A 118 10.98 -8.53 -9.13
C PRO A 118 11.27 -7.52 -10.26
N GLY A 119 10.47 -7.50 -11.33
CA GLY A 119 10.69 -6.65 -12.49
C GLY A 119 11.90 -7.08 -13.33
N ARG A 120 12.29 -6.21 -14.28
CA ARG A 120 13.52 -6.36 -15.07
C ARG A 120 13.99 -5.02 -15.65
N PRO A 121 15.31 -4.80 -15.77
CA PRO A 121 15.89 -3.50 -16.18
C PRO A 121 15.66 -3.15 -17.66
N ASP A 122 15.30 -4.12 -18.50
CA ASP A 122 15.05 -3.97 -19.93
C ASP A 122 13.56 -4.07 -20.31
N GLY A 123 12.67 -4.17 -19.30
CA GLY A 123 11.23 -4.31 -19.50
C GLY A 123 10.47 -3.01 -19.79
N THR A 124 9.17 -3.04 -19.51
CA THR A 124 8.29 -1.86 -19.52
C THR A 124 8.72 -0.83 -18.46
N VAL A 125 8.06 0.33 -18.45
CA VAL A 125 8.33 1.37 -17.45
C VAL A 125 8.08 0.84 -16.04
N THR A 126 6.95 0.16 -15.83
CA THR A 126 6.58 -0.42 -14.53
C THR A 126 7.55 -1.53 -14.12
N GLU A 127 7.98 -2.40 -15.05
CA GLU A 127 8.98 -3.45 -14.77
C GLU A 127 10.35 -2.88 -14.36
N LYS A 128 10.77 -1.75 -14.94
CA LYS A 128 12.02 -1.07 -14.58
C LYS A 128 11.97 -0.40 -13.22
N ILE A 129 10.80 0.09 -12.82
CA ILE A 129 10.59 0.63 -11.47
C ILE A 129 10.67 -0.50 -10.43
N ALA A 130 9.95 -1.60 -10.66
CA ALA A 130 10.00 -2.79 -9.79
C ALA A 130 11.44 -3.32 -9.64
N ASP A 131 12.17 -3.44 -10.75
CA ASP A 131 13.58 -3.86 -10.78
C ASP A 131 14.50 -2.98 -9.92
N TYR A 132 14.34 -1.66 -10.01
CA TYR A 132 15.17 -0.75 -9.24
C TYR A 132 14.86 -0.82 -7.75
N PHE A 133 13.59 -0.94 -7.37
CA PHE A 133 13.22 -1.19 -5.98
C PHE A 133 13.80 -2.52 -5.49
N GLN A 134 13.61 -3.59 -6.25
CA GLN A 134 14.10 -4.94 -5.94
C GLN A 134 15.61 -4.96 -5.71
N ARG A 135 16.40 -4.45 -6.65
CA ARG A 135 17.86 -4.65 -6.64
C ARG A 135 18.65 -3.52 -5.99
N VAL A 136 18.04 -2.35 -5.81
CA VAL A 136 18.73 -1.16 -5.29
C VAL A 136 18.14 -0.72 -3.96
N LEU A 137 16.84 -0.38 -3.90
CA LEU A 137 16.27 0.24 -2.69
C LEU A 137 16.00 -0.73 -1.55
N VAL A 138 15.35 -1.88 -1.83
CA VAL A 138 15.01 -2.87 -0.79
C VAL A 138 16.26 -3.44 -0.09
N PRO A 139 17.36 -3.77 -0.80
CA PRO A 139 18.58 -4.27 -0.14
C PRO A 139 19.19 -3.29 0.87
N MET A 140 19.02 -1.98 0.66
CA MET A 140 19.51 -0.93 1.57
C MET A 140 18.66 -0.78 2.84
N ALA A 141 17.40 -1.21 2.83
CA ALA A 141 16.46 -0.99 3.93
C ALA A 141 16.48 -2.13 4.95
N ASP A 142 16.22 -1.81 6.21
CA ASP A 142 15.98 -2.77 7.30
C ASP A 142 14.48 -2.94 7.56
N ILE A 143 13.73 -1.85 7.40
CA ILE A 143 12.27 -1.78 7.54
C ILE A 143 11.66 -1.03 6.36
N ILE A 144 10.57 -1.57 5.83
CA ILE A 144 9.82 -1.03 4.72
C ILE A 144 8.39 -0.76 5.18
N LEU A 145 7.87 0.42 4.89
CA LEU A 145 6.45 0.78 5.05
C LEU A 145 5.92 1.19 3.68
N ASP A 146 5.01 0.38 3.13
CA ASP A 146 4.28 0.70 1.90
C ASP A 146 2.85 1.11 2.22
N PHE A 147 2.46 2.30 1.79
CA PHE A 147 1.12 2.81 2.00
C PHE A 147 0.18 2.37 0.89
N HIS A 148 -0.95 1.79 1.30
CA HIS A 148 -2.03 1.37 0.43
C HIS A 148 -3.39 1.86 0.94
N SER A 149 -4.37 1.88 0.05
CA SER A 149 -5.78 2.20 0.31
C SER A 149 -6.66 1.54 -0.76
N GLY A 150 -7.98 1.63 -0.67
CA GLY A 150 -8.87 0.94 -1.60
C GLY A 150 -8.91 1.46 -3.04
N GLY A 151 -8.21 2.56 -3.33
CA GLY A 151 -8.25 3.24 -4.64
C GLY A 151 -9.66 3.66 -5.01
N LYS A 152 -9.95 3.88 -6.29
CA LYS A 152 -11.30 4.33 -6.74
C LYS A 152 -12.41 3.29 -6.59
N THR A 153 -12.06 2.02 -6.40
CA THR A 153 -13.02 0.91 -6.49
C THR A 153 -13.41 0.32 -5.14
N LEU A 154 -12.60 0.51 -4.10
CA LEU A 154 -12.83 -0.04 -2.77
C LEU A 154 -12.72 1.05 -1.70
N ASP A 155 -13.27 0.77 -0.53
CA ASP A 155 -13.08 1.55 0.69
C ASP A 155 -12.94 0.59 1.88
N PHE A 156 -12.01 0.90 2.78
CA PHE A 156 -11.59 0.05 3.89
C PHE A 156 -11.68 0.80 5.21
N ILE A 157 -11.94 0.08 6.30
CA ILE A 157 -11.59 0.61 7.63
C ILE A 157 -10.08 0.83 7.70
N PRO A 158 -9.59 1.87 8.39
CA PRO A 158 -8.17 2.16 8.44
C PRO A 158 -7.40 1.13 9.28
N PHE A 159 -6.60 0.29 8.63
CA PHE A 159 -5.77 -0.71 9.28
C PHE A 159 -4.30 -0.69 8.81
N ALA A 160 -3.44 -1.22 9.68
CA ALA A 160 -2.09 -1.65 9.32
C ALA A 160 -2.02 -3.18 9.38
N ALA A 161 -1.20 -3.79 8.52
CA ALA A 161 -1.13 -5.23 8.38
C ALA A 161 0.29 -5.73 8.11
N ALA A 162 0.47 -7.01 8.42
CA ALA A 162 1.62 -7.82 8.05
C ALA A 162 1.16 -9.26 7.75
N HIS A 163 1.98 -9.99 6.99
CA HIS A 163 1.68 -11.36 6.63
C HIS A 163 2.09 -12.36 7.71
N VAL A 164 1.39 -13.50 7.70
CA VAL A 164 1.88 -14.73 8.32
C VAL A 164 3.03 -15.27 7.48
N LEU A 165 4.23 -15.39 8.05
CA LEU A 165 5.45 -15.80 7.35
C LEU A 165 5.97 -17.17 7.81
N PRO A 166 6.70 -17.90 6.95
CA PRO A 166 7.40 -19.11 7.35
C PRO A 166 8.47 -18.84 8.43
N ASP A 167 9.23 -17.74 8.31
CA ASP A 167 10.16 -17.28 9.33
C ASP A 167 9.40 -16.58 10.46
N LYS A 168 9.30 -17.24 11.61
CA LYS A 168 8.55 -16.75 12.78
C LYS A 168 9.26 -15.63 13.54
N GLU A 169 10.57 -15.48 13.38
CA GLU A 169 11.28 -14.33 13.94
C GLU A 169 11.02 -13.08 13.10
N GLN A 170 11.11 -13.20 11.78
CA GLN A 170 10.72 -12.14 10.85
C GLN A 170 9.25 -11.75 11.04
N GLU A 171 8.35 -12.73 11.08
CA GLU A 171 6.92 -12.53 11.33
C GLU A 171 6.69 -11.70 12.60
N LYS A 172 7.36 -12.08 13.70
CA LYS A 172 7.25 -11.35 14.96
C LYS A 172 7.68 -9.89 14.81
N ARG A 173 8.81 -9.62 14.13
CA ARG A 173 9.28 -8.25 13.88
C ARG A 173 8.29 -7.44 13.04
N CYS A 174 7.69 -8.03 12.01
CA CYS A 174 6.65 -7.38 11.20
C CYS A 174 5.42 -7.03 12.05
N PHE A 175 4.91 -7.97 12.86
CA PHE A 175 3.77 -7.67 13.73
C PHE A 175 4.09 -6.67 14.85
N ASP A 176 5.32 -6.63 15.35
CA ASP A 176 5.76 -5.59 16.30
C ASP A 176 5.78 -4.20 15.63
N ALA A 177 6.18 -4.12 14.36
CA ALA A 177 6.12 -2.88 13.59
C ALA A 177 4.66 -2.46 13.26
N VAL A 178 3.75 -3.40 12.98
CA VAL A 178 2.30 -3.13 12.84
C VAL A 178 1.72 -2.57 14.15
N ARG A 179 2.07 -3.17 15.29
CA ARG A 179 1.69 -2.65 16.63
C ARG A 179 2.19 -1.23 16.82
N ALA A 180 3.41 -0.94 16.39
CA ALA A 180 3.97 0.40 16.46
C ALA A 180 3.21 1.40 15.58
N PHE A 181 2.92 1.05 14.33
CA PHE A 181 2.13 1.92 13.44
C PHE A 181 0.80 2.35 14.11
N ASN A 182 0.16 1.42 14.84
CA ASN A 182 -0.98 1.70 15.71
C ASN A 182 -2.14 2.40 14.99
N ALA A 183 -2.59 1.82 13.88
CA ALA A 183 -3.85 2.17 13.25
C ALA A 183 -5.04 1.76 14.15
N PRO A 184 -6.24 2.33 13.96
CA PRO A 184 -7.44 1.93 14.69
C PRO A 184 -7.74 0.42 14.62
N TYR A 185 -7.32 -0.22 13.54
CA TYR A 185 -7.38 -1.66 13.35
C TYR A 185 -6.01 -2.22 12.95
N ALA A 186 -5.76 -3.46 13.33
CA ALA A 186 -4.60 -4.22 12.90
C ALA A 186 -5.08 -5.53 12.28
N LEU A 187 -4.57 -5.87 11.10
CA LEU A 187 -4.93 -7.10 10.41
C LEU A 187 -3.77 -8.09 10.39
N ARG A 188 -4.10 -9.35 10.61
CA ARG A 188 -3.25 -10.47 10.20
C ARG A 188 -3.67 -10.90 8.80
N MET A 189 -2.75 -10.82 7.84
CA MET A 189 -3.03 -11.25 6.47
C MET A 189 -2.45 -12.64 6.21
N VAL A 190 -3.26 -13.49 5.59
CA VAL A 190 -2.81 -14.72 4.94
C VAL A 190 -2.90 -14.46 3.45
N GLU A 191 -1.77 -14.29 2.79
CA GLU A 191 -1.74 -14.00 1.36
C GLU A 191 -2.02 -15.28 0.56
N ILE A 192 -3.00 -15.21 -0.35
CA ILE A 192 -3.48 -16.35 -1.14
C ILE A 192 -2.83 -16.31 -2.54
N ASP A 193 -2.44 -15.13 -3.03
CA ASP A 193 -1.73 -14.95 -4.31
C ASP A 193 -0.57 -13.96 -4.19
N SER A 194 0.53 -14.44 -3.60
CA SER A 194 1.71 -13.63 -3.27
C SER A 194 2.62 -13.35 -4.48
N ARG A 195 2.35 -13.92 -5.66
CA ARG A 195 3.28 -13.84 -6.79
C ARG A 195 3.32 -12.44 -7.38
N GLY A 196 4.52 -11.87 -7.45
CA GLY A 196 4.76 -10.57 -8.07
C GLY A 196 4.44 -9.37 -7.19
N MET A 197 4.08 -9.59 -5.93
CA MET A 197 3.83 -8.54 -4.94
C MET A 197 5.12 -7.90 -4.44
N TYR A 198 5.04 -6.61 -4.15
CA TYR A 198 6.14 -5.89 -3.51
C TYR A 198 6.41 -6.46 -2.11
N ASP A 199 5.36 -6.77 -1.39
CA ASP A 199 5.33 -7.35 -0.04
C ASP A 199 6.18 -8.62 0.00
N THR A 200 5.86 -9.58 -0.87
CA THR A 200 6.60 -10.85 -1.02
C THR A 200 8.06 -10.62 -1.36
N ALA A 201 8.36 -9.70 -2.28
CA ALA A 201 9.74 -9.39 -2.66
C ALA A 201 10.57 -8.84 -1.49
N VAL A 202 9.96 -8.05 -0.60
CA VAL A 202 10.61 -7.54 0.62
C VAL A 202 10.76 -8.66 1.66
N GLU A 203 9.70 -9.44 1.87
CA GLU A 203 9.67 -10.50 2.87
C GLU A 203 10.63 -11.66 2.52
N GLU A 204 10.76 -12.04 1.25
CA GLU A 204 11.73 -13.04 0.77
C GLU A 204 13.19 -12.60 0.99
N MET A 205 13.45 -11.29 1.17
CA MET A 205 14.77 -10.77 1.56
C MET A 205 14.98 -10.75 3.09
N GLY A 206 14.05 -11.28 3.88
CA GLY A 206 14.15 -11.33 5.35
C GLY A 206 13.95 -9.98 6.03
N LYS A 207 13.44 -8.97 5.31
CA LYS A 207 13.25 -7.59 5.80
C LYS A 207 11.93 -7.44 6.55
N VAL A 208 11.83 -6.41 7.39
CA VAL A 208 10.57 -6.07 8.05
C VAL A 208 9.69 -5.29 7.08
N PHE A 209 8.48 -5.78 6.82
CA PHE A 209 7.50 -5.13 5.95
C PHE A 209 6.22 -4.82 6.72
N VAL A 210 5.72 -3.59 6.55
CA VAL A 210 4.42 -3.14 7.05
C VAL A 210 3.66 -2.55 5.87
N THR A 211 2.40 -2.96 5.72
CA THR A 211 1.48 -2.36 4.75
C THR A 211 0.25 -1.81 5.45
N THR A 212 -0.58 -1.08 4.72
CA THR A 212 -1.76 -0.41 5.26
C THR A 212 -2.92 -0.45 4.28
N GLU A 213 -4.15 -0.33 4.79
CA GLU A 213 -5.30 0.08 4.00
C GLU A 213 -5.98 1.18 4.80
N LEU A 214 -5.88 2.44 4.36
CA LEU A 214 -6.24 3.59 5.19
C LEU A 214 -7.54 4.29 4.80
N GLY A 215 -8.29 3.72 3.86
CA GLY A 215 -9.52 4.29 3.32
C GLY A 215 -9.73 3.83 1.87
N GLY A 216 -10.24 4.72 1.02
CA GLY A 216 -10.43 4.44 -0.40
C GLY A 216 -11.30 5.47 -1.11
N GLY A 217 -12.00 5.02 -2.15
CA GLY A 217 -12.82 5.85 -3.03
C GLY A 217 -12.06 6.85 -3.93
N GLY A 218 -10.74 6.71 -4.05
CA GLY A 218 -9.91 7.66 -4.79
C GLY A 218 -9.86 9.03 -4.14
N THR A 219 -9.94 9.08 -2.82
CA THR A 219 -9.85 10.30 -2.00
C THR A 219 -9.13 9.99 -0.68
N SER A 220 -9.01 10.98 0.19
CA SER A 220 -8.58 10.83 1.58
C SER A 220 -9.29 11.84 2.47
N THR A 221 -9.25 11.63 3.79
CA THR A 221 -9.85 12.54 4.77
C THR A 221 -8.81 13.04 5.76
N ALA A 222 -9.12 14.12 6.48
CA ALA A 222 -8.25 14.60 7.56
C ALA A 222 -7.98 13.52 8.63
N ARG A 223 -8.97 12.65 8.91
CA ARG A 223 -8.83 11.51 9.85
C ARG A 223 -7.82 10.49 9.32
N THR A 224 -7.97 10.05 8.06
CA THR A 224 -7.13 9.00 7.49
C THR A 224 -5.68 9.47 7.28
N ILE A 225 -5.49 10.73 6.88
CA ILE A 225 -4.18 11.37 6.83
C ILE A 225 -3.54 11.47 8.23
N ALA A 226 -4.31 11.81 9.27
CA ALA A 226 -3.78 11.88 10.63
C ALA A 226 -3.30 10.50 11.14
N ILE A 227 -4.02 9.43 10.79
CA ILE A 227 -3.61 8.05 11.07
C ILE A 227 -2.30 7.73 10.36
N ALA A 228 -2.18 8.02 9.06
CA ALA A 228 -0.97 7.79 8.28
C ALA A 228 0.25 8.54 8.85
N ARG A 229 0.09 9.82 9.19
CA ARG A 229 1.15 10.67 9.78
C ARG A 229 1.65 10.16 11.12
N ARG A 230 0.72 9.77 12.02
CA ARG A 230 1.12 9.17 13.31
C ARG A 230 1.82 7.84 13.07
N GLY A 231 1.27 7.00 12.20
CA GLY A 231 1.78 5.66 11.93
C GLY A 231 3.20 5.66 11.37
N VAL A 232 3.50 6.50 10.38
CA VAL A 232 4.88 6.59 9.83
C VAL A 232 5.88 7.05 10.89
N MET A 233 5.54 8.05 11.72
CA MET A 233 6.42 8.51 12.78
C MET A 233 6.63 7.45 13.85
N ASN A 234 5.58 6.69 14.18
CA ASN A 234 5.69 5.59 15.13
C ASN A 234 6.56 4.44 14.59
N VAL A 235 6.47 4.11 13.30
CA VAL A 235 7.35 3.11 12.67
C VAL A 235 8.81 3.56 12.72
N LEU A 236 9.10 4.84 12.43
CA LEU A 236 10.44 5.40 12.55
C LEU A 236 10.98 5.39 13.98
N ARG A 237 10.14 5.65 14.99
CA ARG A 237 10.49 5.53 16.42
C ARG A 237 10.75 4.10 16.83
N HIS A 238 9.88 3.18 16.42
CA HIS A 238 10.04 1.75 16.68
C HIS A 238 11.34 1.18 16.10
N ALA A 239 11.71 1.63 14.90
CA ALA A 239 12.97 1.26 14.28
C ALA A 239 14.20 1.92 14.95
N GLY A 240 14.01 2.86 15.87
CA GLY A 240 15.10 3.63 16.50
C GLY A 240 15.73 4.69 15.58
N ILE A 241 15.08 5.02 14.46
CA ILE A 241 15.55 6.03 13.51
C ILE A 241 15.24 7.44 14.00
N VAL A 242 14.07 7.62 14.63
CA VAL A 242 13.66 8.87 15.25
C VAL A 242 13.52 8.67 16.76
N GLU A 243 13.96 9.64 17.56
CA GLU A 243 13.81 9.56 19.01
C GLU A 243 12.36 9.70 19.48
N GLY A 244 12.09 9.12 20.66
CA GLY A 244 10.81 9.24 21.36
C GLY A 244 10.01 7.94 21.37
N GLU A 245 8.94 7.95 22.16
CA GLU A 245 8.06 6.80 22.31
C GLU A 245 7.00 6.73 21.22
N VAL A 246 6.57 5.50 20.90
CA VAL A 246 5.43 5.26 20.02
C VAL A 246 4.18 5.91 20.63
N GLU A 247 3.48 6.74 19.85
CA GLU A 247 2.21 7.32 20.27
C GLU A 247 1.12 6.25 20.21
N GLN A 248 0.53 5.95 21.37
CA GLN A 248 -0.47 4.89 21.52
C GLN A 248 -1.90 5.42 21.39
N ALA A 249 -2.73 4.66 20.68
CA ALA A 249 -4.18 4.79 20.59
C ALA A 249 -4.82 3.38 20.66
N SER A 250 -6.14 3.36 20.83
CA SER A 250 -6.90 2.11 20.79
C SER A 250 -6.78 1.45 19.42
N THR A 251 -6.42 0.16 19.42
CA THR A 251 -6.36 -0.67 18.21
C THR A 251 -7.13 -1.96 18.43
N GLN A 252 -7.82 -2.43 17.40
CA GLN A 252 -8.52 -3.72 17.41
C GLN A 252 -7.86 -4.68 16.43
N TRP A 253 -7.50 -5.87 16.91
CA TRP A 253 -6.96 -6.93 16.07
C TRP A 253 -8.09 -7.70 15.41
N LEU A 254 -8.03 -7.76 14.08
CA LEU A 254 -8.97 -8.49 13.25
C LEU A 254 -8.25 -9.56 12.45
N ASP A 255 -8.99 -10.58 12.09
CA ASP A 255 -8.60 -11.63 11.17
C ASP A 255 -9.59 -11.71 10.00
N MET A 256 -9.14 -12.37 8.94
CA MET A 256 -9.93 -12.60 7.74
C MET A 256 -9.78 -14.09 7.38
N PRO A 257 -10.61 -14.99 7.96
CA PRO A 257 -10.37 -16.44 8.00
C PRO A 257 -10.61 -17.17 6.65
N GLY A 258 -10.19 -16.58 5.54
CA GLY A 258 -10.24 -17.17 4.21
C GLY A 258 -11.41 -16.68 3.37
N ASN A 259 -11.77 -17.49 2.35
CA ASN A 259 -12.74 -17.14 1.30
C ASN A 259 -14.12 -16.73 1.83
N ASP A 260 -14.53 -17.27 2.98
CA ASP A 260 -15.80 -16.92 3.62
C ASP A 260 -15.82 -15.48 4.15
N SER A 261 -14.71 -14.75 4.08
CA SER A 261 -14.70 -13.31 4.40
C SER A 261 -15.16 -12.45 3.23
N PHE A 262 -15.14 -12.96 1.99
CA PHE A 262 -15.36 -12.19 0.78
C PHE A 262 -16.74 -12.45 0.18
N ILE A 263 -17.43 -11.39 -0.23
CA ILE A 263 -18.73 -11.47 -0.88
C ILE A 263 -18.59 -10.99 -2.32
N PHE A 264 -18.36 -11.92 -3.23
CA PHE A 264 -18.30 -11.64 -4.67
C PHE A 264 -19.70 -11.62 -5.30
N VAL A 265 -19.84 -10.86 -6.39
CA VAL A 265 -21.11 -10.74 -7.10
C VAL A 265 -21.07 -11.45 -8.45
N GLU A 266 -22.12 -12.19 -8.78
CA GLU A 266 -22.22 -12.86 -10.09
C GLU A 266 -22.90 -11.99 -11.14
N LYS A 267 -23.63 -10.94 -10.72
CA LYS A 267 -24.41 -10.06 -11.59
C LYS A 267 -24.03 -8.61 -11.37
N ALA A 268 -23.89 -7.88 -12.48
CA ALA A 268 -23.69 -6.43 -12.46
C ALA A 268 -25.00 -5.70 -12.14
N GLY A 269 -24.91 -4.51 -11.57
CA GLY A 269 -26.07 -3.67 -11.30
C GLY A 269 -25.76 -2.44 -10.46
N LEU A 270 -26.83 -1.79 -9.99
CA LEU A 270 -26.75 -0.68 -9.04
C LEU A 270 -26.65 -1.26 -7.63
N LEU A 271 -25.55 -0.97 -6.93
CA LEU A 271 -25.27 -1.41 -5.58
C LEU A 271 -25.93 -0.47 -4.56
N GLU A 272 -26.75 -1.03 -3.68
CA GLU A 272 -27.19 -0.41 -2.43
C GLU A 272 -26.43 -1.08 -1.28
N THR A 273 -25.70 -0.32 -0.48
CA THR A 273 -25.11 -0.84 0.76
C THR A 273 -26.08 -0.71 1.92
N CYS A 274 -26.27 -1.79 2.68
CA CYS A 274 -27.23 -1.86 3.79
C CYS A 274 -26.59 -1.71 5.18
N VAL A 275 -25.26 -1.71 5.23
CA VAL A 275 -24.42 -1.51 6.41
C VAL A 275 -23.22 -0.65 6.00
N ASP A 276 -22.65 0.08 6.96
CA ASP A 276 -21.47 0.91 6.75
C ASP A 276 -20.21 0.24 7.28
N LEU A 277 -19.04 0.78 6.89
CA LEU A 277 -17.76 0.33 7.44
C LEU A 277 -17.77 0.49 8.96
N GLU A 278 -17.13 -0.46 9.66
CA GLU A 278 -17.14 -0.60 11.13
C GLU A 278 -18.44 -1.16 11.74
N ASP A 279 -19.54 -1.35 10.97
CA ASP A 279 -20.76 -1.99 11.49
C ASP A 279 -20.55 -3.48 11.79
N SER A 280 -21.09 -3.92 12.92
CA SER A 280 -21.19 -5.34 13.25
C SER A 280 -22.32 -6.02 12.47
N VAL A 281 -22.05 -7.20 11.93
CA VAL A 281 -23.00 -8.00 11.14
C VAL A 281 -23.18 -9.40 11.73
N LYS A 282 -24.36 -9.98 11.51
CA LYS A 282 -24.67 -11.38 11.83
C LYS A 282 -24.72 -12.25 10.59
N ALA A 283 -24.34 -13.52 10.72
CA ALA A 283 -24.48 -14.50 9.66
C ALA A 283 -25.93 -14.50 9.11
N GLY A 284 -26.06 -14.40 7.79
CA GLY A 284 -27.33 -14.29 7.08
C GLY A 284 -27.93 -12.88 7.01
N GLN A 285 -27.37 -11.86 7.69
CA GLN A 285 -27.81 -10.47 7.58
C GLN A 285 -27.57 -9.93 6.16
N VAL A 286 -28.53 -9.19 5.60
CA VAL A 286 -28.34 -8.52 4.31
C VAL A 286 -27.36 -7.36 4.48
N VAL A 287 -26.26 -7.38 3.73
CA VAL A 287 -25.20 -6.35 3.79
C VAL A 287 -25.22 -5.43 2.59
N ALA A 288 -25.74 -5.91 1.46
CA ALA A 288 -25.92 -5.10 0.26
C ALA A 288 -27.01 -5.70 -0.64
N ARG A 289 -27.52 -4.88 -1.56
CA ARG A 289 -28.45 -5.27 -2.61
C ARG A 289 -27.96 -4.85 -3.97
N ILE A 290 -28.24 -5.65 -4.99
CA ILE A 290 -27.94 -5.32 -6.39
C ILE A 290 -29.24 -5.18 -7.16
N TYR A 291 -29.53 -3.97 -7.60
CA TYR A 291 -30.67 -3.67 -8.45
C TYR A 291 -30.31 -3.89 -9.93
N PRO A 292 -31.15 -4.62 -10.69
CA PRO A 292 -31.06 -4.63 -12.13
C PRO A 292 -31.21 -3.22 -12.69
N VAL A 293 -30.42 -2.89 -13.71
CA VAL A 293 -30.42 -1.56 -14.37
C VAL A 293 -31.03 -1.58 -15.77
N ASP A 294 -31.39 -2.75 -16.26
CA ASP A 294 -32.02 -2.98 -17.57
C ASP A 294 -33.55 -2.88 -17.52
N CYS A 295 -34.15 -2.90 -16.33
CA CYS A 295 -35.60 -2.71 -16.14
C CYS A 295 -35.93 -2.20 -14.72
N THR A 296 -37.05 -1.49 -14.60
CA THR A 296 -37.60 -1.03 -13.30
C THR A 296 -38.62 -2.04 -12.75
N GLY A 297 -38.74 -2.15 -11.43
CA GLY A 297 -39.76 -2.98 -10.75
C GLY A 297 -39.34 -4.43 -10.48
N ALA A 298 -38.16 -4.85 -10.90
CA ALA A 298 -37.57 -6.12 -10.52
C ALA A 298 -37.06 -6.08 -9.06
N SER A 299 -37.21 -7.20 -8.34
CA SER A 299 -36.62 -7.33 -7.00
C SER A 299 -35.09 -7.37 -7.08
N PRO A 300 -34.37 -6.69 -6.16
CA PRO A 300 -32.92 -6.76 -6.14
C PRO A 300 -32.42 -8.13 -5.65
N LEU A 301 -31.18 -8.46 -6.02
CA LEU A 301 -30.44 -9.57 -5.43
C LEU A 301 -29.92 -9.14 -4.06
N GLU A 302 -30.20 -9.91 -3.01
CA GLU A 302 -29.66 -9.65 -1.67
C GLU A 302 -28.34 -10.39 -1.47
N LEU A 303 -27.32 -9.66 -1.03
CA LEU A 303 -26.04 -10.20 -0.59
C LEU A 303 -26.06 -10.29 0.93
N ARG A 304 -25.73 -11.48 1.46
CA ARG A 304 -25.83 -11.77 2.89
C ARG A 304 -24.45 -12.05 3.49
N ALA A 305 -24.24 -11.59 4.71
CA ALA A 305 -23.02 -11.88 5.46
C ALA A 305 -22.89 -13.40 5.65
N PRO A 306 -21.77 -14.02 5.25
CA PRO A 306 -21.53 -15.45 5.42
C PRO A 306 -21.25 -15.84 6.88
N GLN A 307 -20.77 -14.89 7.69
CA GLN A 307 -20.39 -15.09 9.09
C GLN A 307 -20.73 -13.86 9.95
N ASP A 308 -20.71 -14.05 11.27
CA ASP A 308 -20.70 -12.94 12.23
C ASP A 308 -19.37 -12.18 12.10
N GLY A 309 -19.41 -10.85 12.22
CA GLY A 309 -18.18 -10.06 12.13
C GLY A 309 -18.42 -8.57 12.02
N ILE A 310 -17.49 -7.87 11.38
CA ILE A 310 -17.50 -6.44 11.13
C ILE A 310 -17.25 -6.19 9.64
N LEU A 311 -17.94 -5.21 9.04
CA LEU A 311 -17.66 -4.81 7.66
C LEU A 311 -16.33 -4.06 7.61
N ILE A 312 -15.30 -4.69 7.01
CA ILE A 312 -13.94 -4.13 6.93
C ILE A 312 -13.62 -3.52 5.57
N ALA A 313 -14.32 -3.93 4.52
CA ALA A 313 -14.15 -3.39 3.18
C ALA A 313 -15.46 -3.43 2.41
N ARG A 314 -15.62 -2.53 1.44
CA ARG A 314 -16.76 -2.49 0.52
C ARG A 314 -16.35 -2.04 -0.87
N HIS A 315 -17.14 -2.43 -1.86
CA HIS A 315 -17.16 -1.77 -3.16
C HIS A 315 -17.58 -0.30 -3.00
N PHE A 316 -16.88 0.60 -3.67
CA PHE A 316 -17.08 2.03 -3.53
C PHE A 316 -18.03 2.63 -4.60
N PRO A 317 -17.83 2.37 -5.91
CA PRO A 317 -18.71 2.92 -6.94
C PRO A 317 -20.17 2.45 -6.79
N GLY A 318 -21.14 3.30 -7.17
CA GLY A 318 -22.55 2.90 -7.17
C GLY A 318 -22.89 1.77 -8.16
N LEU A 319 -22.09 1.59 -9.22
CA LEU A 319 -22.24 0.48 -10.17
C LEU A 319 -21.21 -0.59 -9.87
N ILE A 320 -21.67 -1.83 -9.72
CA ILE A 320 -20.83 -3.01 -9.50
C ILE A 320 -20.89 -3.93 -10.73
N LYS A 321 -19.79 -4.61 -11.05
CA LYS A 321 -19.69 -5.55 -12.18
C LYS A 321 -19.70 -6.99 -11.69
N SER A 322 -20.07 -7.91 -12.57
CA SER A 322 -19.92 -9.35 -12.33
C SER A 322 -18.44 -9.67 -12.07
N GLY A 323 -18.17 -10.40 -10.99
CA GLY A 323 -16.84 -10.75 -10.50
C GLY A 323 -16.24 -9.77 -9.49
N ASP A 324 -16.84 -8.60 -9.26
CA ASP A 324 -16.34 -7.65 -8.26
C ASP A 324 -16.63 -8.15 -6.83
N CYS A 325 -15.80 -7.76 -5.87
CA CYS A 325 -16.05 -7.98 -4.45
C CYS A 325 -16.93 -6.84 -3.90
N ALA A 326 -18.13 -7.16 -3.41
CA ALA A 326 -19.05 -6.18 -2.86
C ALA A 326 -18.71 -5.78 -1.43
N ALA A 327 -18.27 -6.73 -0.61
CA ALA A 327 -18.03 -6.54 0.81
C ALA A 327 -17.04 -7.59 1.36
N VAL A 328 -16.29 -7.20 2.39
CA VAL A 328 -15.43 -8.10 3.16
C VAL A 328 -15.80 -8.02 4.63
N ILE A 329 -16.02 -9.17 5.25
CA ILE A 329 -16.37 -9.32 6.67
C ILE A 329 -15.15 -9.83 7.44
N GLY A 330 -14.61 -9.01 8.32
CA GLY A 330 -13.55 -9.37 9.26
C GLY A 330 -14.12 -9.93 10.55
N VAL A 331 -13.30 -10.68 11.30
CA VAL A 331 -13.65 -11.24 12.60
C VAL A 331 -12.68 -10.74 13.67
N HIS A 332 -13.18 -10.56 14.90
CA HIS A 332 -12.32 -10.21 16.03
C HIS A 332 -11.44 -11.40 16.43
N VAL A 333 -10.19 -11.12 16.79
CA VAL A 333 -9.23 -12.09 17.35
C VAL A 333 -9.33 -12.14 18.87
#